data_AF-A0A952RC01-F1
#
_entry.id   AF-A0A952RC01-F1
#
_cell.length_a   1.000
_cell.length_b   1.000
_cell.length_c   1.000
_cell.angle_alpha   90.00
_cell.angle_beta   90.00
_cell.angle_gamma   90.00
#
_symmetry.space_group_name_H-M   'P 1'
#
loop_
_entity.id
_entity.type
_entity.pdbx_description
1 polymer ?
#
loop_
_entity_poly.entity_id
_entity_poly.type
_entity_poly.pdbx_seq_one_letter_code
_entity_poly.pdbx_strand_id
1 'polypeptide(L)' 'MPLRDPWNREHTCHRTRVAESGMATVEACSCGTLHLNLGPLTLRLTREALTDLVGTLGYALAWVQHHEDHAEARERRHVC' A
#
# COMPACT_ATOMS: atom_id res chain seq x y z
N MET A 1 34.65 15.92 11.38
CA MET A 1 33.49 16.85 11.41
C MET A 1 32.46 16.32 10.43
N PRO A 2 31.26 15.88 10.84
CA PRO A 2 30.27 15.38 9.88
C PRO A 2 29.66 16.55 9.10
N LEU A 3 29.48 16.34 7.79
CA LEU A 3 28.85 17.28 6.87
C LEU A 3 27.39 17.50 7.30
N ARG A 4 27.03 18.76 7.57
CA ARG A 4 25.65 19.17 7.88
C ARG A 4 24.87 19.27 6.57
N ASP A 5 24.00 18.30 6.33
CA ASP A 5 22.97 18.38 5.29
C ASP A 5 21.94 19.45 5.67
N PRO A 6 21.75 20.52 4.86
CA PRO A 6 20.87 21.65 5.21
C PRO A 6 19.37 21.29 5.23
N TRP A 7 19.02 20.06 4.84
CA TRP A 7 17.66 19.52 4.90
C TRP A 7 17.38 18.69 6.16
N ASN A 8 18.38 18.46 7.02
CA ASN A 8 18.22 17.76 8.30
C ASN A 8 17.69 18.70 9.38
N ARG A 9 16.44 19.16 9.24
CA ARG A 9 15.69 19.54 10.42
C ARG A 9 15.29 18.25 11.11
N GLU A 10 15.95 17.94 12.22
CA GLU A 10 15.48 17.06 13.29
C GLU A 10 14.16 17.61 13.87
N HIS A 11 13.12 17.66 13.04
CA HIS A 11 11.77 17.52 13.52
C HIS A 11 11.60 16.03 13.70
N THR A 12 11.62 15.58 14.95
CA THR A 12 11.22 14.23 15.36
C THR A 12 9.83 13.97 14.79
N CYS A 13 9.76 13.47 13.55
CA CYS A 13 8.48 13.16 12.93
C CYS A 13 7.93 11.98 13.70
N HIS A 14 6.85 12.22 14.44
CA HIS A 14 6.17 11.15 15.13
C HIS A 14 5.34 10.39 14.10
N ARG A 15 5.38 9.06 14.22
CA ARG A 15 4.60 8.16 13.38
C ARG A 15 3.55 7.51 14.24
N THR A 16 2.33 7.49 13.73
CA THR A 16 1.21 6.80 14.34
C THR A 16 0.74 5.73 13.38
N ARG A 17 0.71 4.48 13.83
CA ARG A 17 0.13 3.40 13.03
C ARG A 17 -1.37 3.61 12.93
N VAL A 18 -1.89 3.62 11.70
CA VAL A 18 -3.31 3.86 11.40
C VAL A 18 -4.01 2.61 10.86
N ALA A 19 -3.26 1.66 10.29
CA ALA A 19 -3.79 0.38 9.83
C ALA A 19 -2.72 -0.71 9.87
N GLU A 20 -3.16 -1.95 10.02
CA GLU A 20 -2.32 -3.15 10.04
C GLU A 20 -3.07 -4.36 9.49
N SER A 21 -2.34 -5.24 8.81
CA SER A 21 -2.77 -6.54 8.37
C SER A 21 -1.62 -7.54 8.52
N GLY A 22 -1.86 -8.83 8.21
CA GLY A 22 -0.80 -9.84 8.23
C GLY A 22 0.37 -9.59 7.27
N MET A 23 0.22 -8.70 6.28
CA MET A 23 1.25 -8.41 5.28
C MET A 23 1.67 -6.94 5.20
N ALA A 24 0.90 -6.03 5.80
CA ALA A 24 1.08 -4.60 5.60
C ALA A 24 0.85 -3.78 6.88
N THR A 25 1.57 -2.67 7.02
CA THR A 25 1.23 -1.63 7.99
C THR A 25 1.19 -0.27 7.31
N VAL A 26 0.30 0.61 7.78
CA VAL A 26 0.24 2.00 7.35
C VAL A 26 0.47 2.90 8.54
N GLU A 27 1.42 3.82 8.43
CA GLU A 27 1.76 4.80 9.45
C GLU A 27 1.59 6.22 8.92
N ALA A 28 0.93 7.08 9.68
CA ALA A 28 0.85 8.51 9.40
C ALA A 28 2.00 9.23 10.12
N CYS A 29 2.85 9.92 9.35
CA CYS A 29 3.89 10.79 9.91
C CYS A 29 3.30 12.19 10.14
N SER A 30 3.71 12.84 11.21
CA SER A 30 3.31 14.21 11.54
C SER A 30 3.68 15.27 10.49
N CYS A 31 4.57 14.94 9.56
CA CYS A 31 4.91 15.78 8.41
C CYS A 31 3.92 15.66 7.23
N GLY A 32 2.86 14.86 7.37
CA GLY A 32 1.84 14.66 6.34
C GLY A 32 2.14 13.54 5.34
N THR A 33 3.30 12.88 5.44
CA THR A 33 3.63 11.68 4.64
C THR A 33 3.03 10.42 5.27
N LEU A 34 2.49 9.54 4.45
CA LEU A 34 2.04 8.20 4.82
C LEU A 34 3.11 7.17 4.46
N HIS A 35 3.38 6.25 5.37
CA HIS A 35 4.32 5.16 5.19
C HIS A 35 3.54 3.86 5.06
N LEU A 36 3.53 3.26 3.87
CA LEU A 36 2.99 1.94 3.63
C LEU A 36 4.14 0.94 3.64
N ASN A 37 4.18 0.07 4.64
CA ASN A 37 5.15 -1.02 4.73
C ASN A 37 4.52 -2.33 4.25
N LEU A 38 5.20 -3.03 3.35
CA LEU A 38 4.85 -4.33 2.78
C LEU A 38 6.06 -5.26 3.02
N GLY A 39 6.10 -5.91 4.18
CA GLY A 39 7.31 -6.60 4.64
C GLY A 39 8.54 -5.67 4.64
N PRO A 40 9.61 -5.96 3.88
CA PRO A 40 10.81 -5.11 3.81
C PRO A 40 10.65 -3.88 2.91
N LEU A 41 9.58 -3.79 2.11
CA LEU A 41 9.34 -2.66 1.21
C LEU A 41 8.59 -1.55 1.95
N THR A 42 9.10 -0.32 1.88
CA THR A 42 8.41 0.86 2.42
C THR A 42 8.18 1.88 1.32
N LEU A 43 6.91 2.25 1.11
CA LEU A 43 6.51 3.34 0.23
C LEU A 43 6.16 4.58 1.06
N ARG A 44 6.67 5.74 0.64
CA ARG A 44 6.32 7.05 1.21
C ARG A 44 5.38 7.74 0.25
N LEU A 45 4.15 7.98 0.69
CA LEU A 45 3.06 8.45 -0.16
C LEU A 45 2.46 9.72 0.44
N THR A 46 1.96 10.59 -0.43
CA THR A 46 0.99 11.61 0.00
C THR A 46 -0.37 10.94 0.19
N ARG A 47 -1.34 11.69 0.75
CA ARG A 47 -2.70 11.19 0.92
C ARG A 47 -3.37 10.90 -0.42
N GLU A 48 -3.12 11.75 -1.41
CA GLU A 48 -3.66 11.65 -2.77
C GLU A 48 -3.10 10.38 -3.43
N ALA A 49 -1.77 10.20 -3.38
CA ALA A 49 -1.12 9.01 -3.94
C ALA A 49 -1.59 7.70 -3.29
N LEU A 50 -1.83 7.68 -1.97
CA LEU A 50 -2.40 6.49 -1.31
C LEU A 50 -3.84 6.24 -1.77
N THR A 51 -4.65 7.28 -1.95
CA THR A 51 -6.03 7.17 -2.41
C THR A 51 -6.08 6.57 -3.82
N ASP A 52 -5.25 7.09 -4.72
CA ASP A 52 -5.14 6.58 -6.10
C ASP A 52 -4.63 5.13 -6.14
N LEU A 53 -3.66 4.79 -5.28
CA LEU A 53 -3.13 3.43 -5.16
C LEU A 53 -4.22 2.46 -4.69
N VAL A 54 -5.01 2.82 -3.67
CA VAL A 54 -6.12 1.99 -3.19
C VAL A 54 -7.15 1.76 -4.30
N GLY A 55 -7.52 2.80 -5.04
CA GLY A 55 -8.40 2.67 -6.20
C GLY A 55 -7.85 1.70 -7.24
N THR A 56 -6.58 1.86 -7.61
CA THR A 56 -5.89 1.00 -8.59
C THR A 56 -5.86 -0.46 -8.15
N LEU A 57 -5.51 -0.73 -6.88
CA LEU A 57 -5.50 -2.08 -6.33
C LEU A 57 -6.91 -2.69 -6.26
N GLY A 58 -7.92 -1.88 -5.93
CA GLY A 58 -9.32 -2.30 -5.94
C GLY A 58 -9.80 -2.73 -7.32
N TYR A 59 -9.47 -1.96 -8.37
CA TYR A 59 -9.76 -2.33 -9.75
C TYR A 59 -9.05 -3.64 -10.15
N ALA A 60 -7.77 -3.79 -9.80
CA ALA A 60 -7.02 -5.00 -10.09
C ALA A 60 -7.63 -6.23 -9.41
N LEU A 61 -8.03 -6.10 -8.14
CA LEU A 61 -8.67 -7.19 -7.39
C LEU A 61 -9.99 -7.61 -8.04
N ALA A 62 -10.85 -6.64 -8.38
CA ALA A 62 -12.12 -6.93 -9.06
C ALA A 62 -11.89 -7.65 -10.40
N TRP A 63 -10.87 -7.23 -11.16
CA TRP A 63 -10.51 -7.90 -12.41
C TRP A 63 -10.08 -9.36 -12.18
N VAL A 64 -9.23 -9.63 -11.19
CA VAL A 64 -8.77 -10.99 -10.86
C VAL A 64 -9.96 -11.87 -10.48
N GLN A 65 -10.82 -11.40 -9.58
CA GLN A 65 -12.00 -12.16 -9.12
C GLN A 65 -12.93 -12.54 -10.28
N HIS A 66 -13.23 -11.59 -11.17
CA HIS A 66 -14.04 -11.88 -12.34
C HIS A 66 -13.40 -12.94 -13.26
N HIS A 67 -12.08 -12.96 -13.40
CA HIS A 67 -11.41 -13.93 -14.26
C HIS A 67 -11.31 -15.32 -13.63
N GLU A 68 -11.17 -15.41 -12.31
CA GLU A 68 -11.22 -16.67 -11.56
C GLU A 68 -12.61 -17.31 -11.67
N ASP A 69 -13.69 -16.53 -11.50
CA ASP A 69 -15.07 -17.01 -11.64
C ASP A 69 -15.33 -17.61 -13.05
N HIS A 70 -14.78 -16.98 -14.09
CA HIS A 70 -14.90 -17.48 -15.46
C HIS A 70 -14.03 -18.71 -15.75
N ALA A 71 -12.89 -18.88 -15.07
CA ALA A 71 -12.05 -20.07 -15.18
C ALA A 71 -12.75 -21.29 -14.56
N GLU A 72 -13.30 -21.14 -13.35
CA GLU A 72 -14.04 -22.21 -12.66
C GLU A 72 -15.32 -22.61 -13.42
N ALA A 73 -16.03 -21.65 -14.00
CA ALA A 73 -17.22 -21.91 -14.80
C ALA A 73 -16.93 -22.67 -16.11
N ARG A 74 -15.72 -22.52 -16.67
CA ARG A 74 -15.26 -23.26 -17.86
C ARG A 74 -14.86 -24.68 -17.50
N GLU A 75 -14.17 -24.89 -16.39
CA GLU A 75 -13.77 -26.22 -15.93
C GLU A 75 -14.99 -27.09 -15.61
N ARG A 76 -16.01 -26.54 -14.94
CA ARG A 76 -17.27 -27.27 -14.68
C ARG A 76 -18.07 -27.65 -15.94
N ARG A 77 -17.87 -26.96 -17.07
CA ARG A 77 -18.52 -27.30 -18.35
C ARG A 77 -17.80 -28.40 -19.13
N HIS A 78 -16.54 -28.70 -18.80
CA HIS A 78 -15.75 -29.76 -19.44
C HIS A 78 -15.85 -31.12 -18.75
N VAL A 79 -16.63 -31.21 -17.66
CA VAL A 79 -16.85 -32.45 -16.88
C VAL A 79 -18.22 -33.10 -17.20
N CYS A 80 -18.95 -32.64 -18.22
CA CYS A 80 -20.18 -33.27 -18.70
C CYS A 80 -19.97 -33.98 -20.05
#